data_AF-A0A1I5ZDC5-F1
#
_entry.id   AF-A0A1I5ZDC5-F1
#
_cell.length_a   1.000
_cell.length_b   1.000
_cell.length_c   1.000
_cell.angle_alpha   90.00
_cell.angle_beta   90.00
_cell.angle_gamma   90.00
#
_symmetry.space_group_name_H-M   'P 1'
#
loop_
_entity.id
_entity.type
_entity.pdbx_description
1 polymer ?
#
loop_
_entity_poly.entity_id
_entity_poly.type
_entity_poly.pdbx_seq_one_letter_code
_entity_poly.pdbx_strand_id
1 'polypeptide(L)'
;MKKLPKVSPISLAITMAFTIPSVGHAAEGGFVGGSTATLTARNYYFSRDFRDVPKAAQSKQEEWAQGFILNFKSGYTPGPVGFGVDAIGLLGIKLDG
;
A
#
# COMPACT_ATOMS: atom_id res chain seq x y z
N MET A 1 -30.38 -2.00 -69.06
CA MET A 1 -29.14 -1.31 -68.62
C MET A 1 -29.48 0.09 -68.15
N LYS A 2 -29.11 0.45 -66.89
CA LYS A 2 -28.94 1.83 -66.35
C LYS A 2 -30.22 2.73 -66.24
N LYS A 3 -30.57 3.37 -65.13
CA LYS A 3 -29.88 3.69 -63.86
C LYS A 3 -30.89 3.76 -62.70
N LEU A 4 -30.57 3.20 -61.54
CA LEU A 4 -31.31 3.48 -60.29
C LEU A 4 -30.95 4.88 -59.76
N PRO A 5 -31.90 5.60 -59.13
CA PRO A 5 -31.64 6.91 -58.52
C PRO A 5 -30.72 6.75 -57.29
N LYS A 6 -29.63 7.52 -57.26
CA LYS A 6 -28.82 7.70 -56.04
C LYS A 6 -29.57 8.63 -55.09
N VAL A 7 -30.35 8.06 -54.19
CA VAL A 7 -30.84 8.78 -53.02
C VAL A 7 -29.94 8.38 -51.86
N SER A 8 -29.03 9.27 -51.48
CA SER A 8 -28.14 9.12 -50.34
C SER A 8 -28.98 9.25 -49.06
N PRO A 9 -29.04 8.21 -48.20
CA PRO A 9 -29.73 8.34 -46.92
C PRO A 9 -28.80 9.06 -45.94
N ILE A 10 -28.77 10.39 -46.03
CA ILE A 10 -28.62 11.22 -44.83
C ILE A 10 -29.90 10.98 -44.03
N SER A 11 -29.89 9.97 -43.17
CA SER A 11 -30.86 9.79 -42.09
C SER A 11 -30.43 8.63 -41.20
N LEU A 12 -30.25 8.96 -39.92
CA LEU A 12 -30.79 8.19 -38.80
C LEU A 12 -30.09 6.82 -38.55
N ALA A 13 -29.30 6.59 -37.52
CA ALA A 13 -29.21 7.21 -36.21
C ALA A 13 -27.79 6.99 -35.67
N ILE A 14 -27.16 8.04 -35.16
CA ILE A 14 -26.04 7.89 -34.24
C ILE A 14 -26.67 7.43 -32.93
N THR A 15 -26.84 6.12 -32.76
CA THR A 15 -27.01 5.56 -31.42
C THR A 15 -25.64 5.70 -30.76
N MET A 16 -25.40 6.87 -30.16
CA MET A 16 -24.51 6.94 -29.01
C MET A 16 -25.14 6.03 -27.96
N ALA A 17 -24.80 4.75 -28.03
CA ALA A 17 -24.80 3.94 -26.84
C ALA A 17 -23.78 4.64 -25.93
N PHE A 18 -24.28 5.50 -25.04
CA PHE A 18 -23.60 5.71 -23.77
C PHE A 18 -23.55 4.33 -23.14
N THR A 19 -22.50 3.58 -23.45
CA THR A 19 -22.10 2.45 -22.65
C THR A 19 -21.86 3.07 -21.29
N ILE A 20 -22.82 2.82 -20.38
CA ILE A 20 -22.63 3.02 -18.95
C ILE A 20 -21.22 2.51 -18.67
N PRO A 21 -20.26 3.33 -18.21
CA PRO A 21 -19.00 2.78 -17.74
C PRO A 21 -19.42 1.81 -16.65
N SER A 22 -19.16 0.53 -16.87
CA SER A 22 -19.38 -0.53 -15.90
C SER A 22 -18.60 -0.16 -14.64
N VAL A 23 -19.28 0.52 -13.70
CA VAL A 23 -18.71 0.87 -12.41
C VAL A 23 -18.61 -0.44 -11.65
N GLY A 24 -17.37 -0.88 -11.43
CA GLY A 24 -17.06 -1.95 -10.49
C GLY A 24 -16.67 -3.27 -11.14
N HIS A 25 -15.58 -3.28 -11.91
CA HIS A 25 -14.62 -4.34 -11.65
C HIS A 25 -14.07 -4.06 -10.25
N ALA A 26 -14.67 -4.66 -9.22
CA ALA A 26 -14.02 -4.76 -7.93
C ALA A 26 -12.73 -5.54 -8.18
N ALA A 27 -11.61 -4.83 -8.35
CA ALA A 27 -10.30 -5.42 -8.28
C ALA A 27 -10.27 -6.28 -7.00
N GLU A 28 -9.98 -7.57 -7.14
CA GLU A 28 -10.11 -8.54 -6.06
C GLU A 28 -9.48 -7.99 -4.77
N GLY A 29 -10.32 -7.76 -3.77
CA GLY A 29 -9.93 -7.26 -2.44
C GLY A 29 -10.74 -6.06 -1.94
N GLY A 30 -10.87 -4.97 -2.71
CA GLY A 30 -11.43 -3.71 -2.19
C GLY A 30 -10.67 -3.17 -0.96
N PHE A 31 -11.21 -2.15 -0.28
CA PHE A 31 -10.49 -1.48 0.82
C PHE A 31 -10.12 -2.44 1.97
N VAL A 32 -11.06 -3.27 2.42
CA VAL A 32 -10.85 -4.22 3.53
C VAL A 32 -10.24 -5.53 3.05
N GLY A 33 -10.82 -6.17 2.03
CA GLY A 33 -10.34 -7.48 1.56
C GLY A 33 -8.99 -7.43 0.84
N GLY A 34 -8.56 -6.25 0.37
CA GLY A 34 -7.21 -6.01 -0.15
C GLY A 34 -6.21 -5.57 0.91
N SER A 35 -6.60 -5.54 2.19
CA SER A 35 -5.71 -5.13 3.28
C SER A 35 -4.67 -6.20 3.59
N THR A 36 -3.46 -5.76 3.94
CA THR A 36 -2.38 -6.61 4.44
C THR A 36 -1.84 -6.07 5.76
N ALA A 37 -1.46 -6.98 6.65
CA ALA A 37 -0.87 -6.65 7.93
C ALA A 37 0.30 -7.60 8.23
N THR A 38 1.46 -7.04 8.55
CA THR A 38 2.64 -7.80 8.97
C THR A 38 3.09 -7.32 10.32
N LEU A 39 3.17 -8.23 11.29
CA LEU A 39 3.77 -7.98 12.59
C LEU A 39 5.15 -8.64 12.65
N THR A 40 6.19 -7.83 12.80
CA THR A 40 7.55 -8.30 13.04
C THR A 40 7.87 -8.16 14.52
N ALA A 41 8.09 -9.29 15.20
CA ALA A 41 8.72 -9.33 16.51
C ALA A 41 10.23 -9.51 16.33
N ARG A 42 11.02 -8.51 16.75
CA ARG A 42 12.47 -8.50 16.64
C ARG A 42 13.09 -8.53 18.03
N ASN A 43 13.76 -9.62 18.37
CA ASN A 43 14.68 -9.62 19.51
C ASN A 43 16.06 -9.13 19.03
N TYR A 44 16.66 -8.16 19.71
CA TYR A 44 17.94 -7.58 19.31
C TYR A 44 18.86 -7.37 20.50
N TYR A 45 20.03 -7.99 20.45
CA TYR A 45 21.11 -7.81 21.41
C TYR A 45 22.26 -7.06 20.74
N PHE A 46 22.73 -5.99 21.37
CA PHE A 46 23.83 -5.16 20.91
C PHE A 46 24.89 -5.07 22.00
N SER A 47 26.14 -5.35 21.66
CA SER A 47 27.28 -5.16 22.56
C SER A 47 28.44 -4.59 21.79
N ARG A 48 28.93 -3.44 22.23
CA ARG A 48 30.04 -2.70 21.63
C ARG A 48 31.02 -2.30 22.71
N ASP A 49 32.27 -2.67 22.50
CA ASP A 49 33.42 -2.25 23.29
C ASP A 49 34.09 -1.06 22.61
N PHE A 50 34.33 0.02 23.37
CA PHE A 50 35.01 1.22 22.89
C PHE A 50 36.46 1.22 23.38
N ARG A 51 37.38 1.09 22.42
CA ARG A 51 38.82 1.11 22.68
C ARG A 51 39.37 2.53 22.48
N ASP A 52 40.44 2.85 23.19
CA ASP A 52 41.17 4.13 23.07
C ASP A 52 40.34 5.39 23.35
N VAL A 53 39.37 5.30 24.27
CA VAL A 53 38.56 6.43 24.71
C VAL A 53 39.18 7.14 25.93
N PRO A 54 39.02 8.47 26.08
CA PRO A 54 39.45 9.19 27.27
C PRO A 54 38.87 8.59 28.56
N LYS A 55 39.58 8.67 29.69
CA LYS A 55 39.18 8.03 30.98
C LYS A 55 37.75 8.37 31.47
N ALA A 56 37.19 9.50 31.05
CA ALA A 56 35.84 9.93 31.44
C ALA A 56 34.74 9.50 30.47
N ALA A 57 35.08 8.84 29.35
CA ALA A 57 34.14 8.41 28.33
C ALA A 57 33.68 6.96 28.56
N GLN A 58 32.48 6.63 28.06
CA GLN A 58 31.89 5.30 28.17
C GLN A 58 32.74 4.25 27.44
N SER A 59 33.19 3.23 28.17
CA SER A 59 34.06 2.16 27.64
C SER A 59 33.29 1.00 26.99
N LYS A 60 32.02 0.78 27.36
CA LYS A 60 31.18 -0.30 26.83
C LYS A 60 29.74 0.18 26.69
N GLN A 61 29.08 -0.21 25.60
CA GLN A 61 27.64 -0.09 25.43
C GLN A 61 27.07 -1.48 25.17
N GLU A 62 26.13 -1.88 26.01
CA GLU A 62 25.39 -3.12 25.85
C GLU A 62 23.92 -2.81 26.02
N GLU A 63 23.09 -3.38 25.15
CA GLU A 63 21.66 -3.18 25.16
C GLU A 63 20.97 -4.42 24.61
N TRP A 64 19.90 -4.82 25.29
CA TRP A 64 19.02 -5.89 24.87
C TRP A 64 17.60 -5.33 24.77
N ALA A 65 16.98 -5.48 23.60
CA ALA A 65 15.65 -4.98 23.37
C ALA A 65 14.78 -5.97 22.61
N GLN A 66 13.48 -5.89 22.88
CA GLN A 66 12.42 -6.51 22.09
C GLN A 66 11.68 -5.40 21.32
N GLY A 67 11.73 -5.46 20.00
CA GLY A 67 10.96 -4.59 19.10
C GLY A 67 9.73 -5.29 18.54
N PHE A 68 8.65 -4.54 18.37
CA PHE A 68 7.47 -4.91 17.59
C PHE A 68 7.23 -3.86 16.52
N ILE A 69 7.17 -4.30 15.26
CA ILE A 69 6.91 -3.45 14.10
C ILE A 69 5.65 -3.97 13.42
N LEU A 70 4.56 -3.20 13.51
CA LEU A 70 3.34 -3.47 12.78
C LEU A 70 3.33 -2.62 11.51
N ASN A 71 3.24 -3.27 10.35
CA ASN A 71 2.96 -2.60 9.09
C ASN A 71 1.57 -3.00 8.64
N PHE A 72 0.69 -2.01 8.48
CA PHE A 72 -0.66 -2.19 7.97
C PHE A 72 -0.83 -1.37 6.69
N LYS A 73 -1.39 -1.99 5.67
CA LYS A 73 -1.75 -1.34 4.41
C LYS A 73 -3.17 -1.74 4.07
N SER A 74 -4.07 -0.78 3.89
CA SER A 74 -5.40 -1.09 3.36
C SER A 74 -5.31 -1.44 1.88
N GLY A 75 -6.33 -2.11 1.36
CA GLY A 75 -6.58 -2.08 -0.08
C GLY A 75 -7.10 -0.70 -0.51
N TYR A 76 -7.37 -0.55 -1.80
CA TYR A 76 -7.97 0.68 -2.33
C TYR A 76 -9.50 0.56 -2.42
N THR A 77 -10.21 1.67 -2.20
CA THR A 77 -11.67 1.74 -2.45
C THR A 77 -11.97 1.50 -3.94
N PRO A 78 -13.02 0.73 -4.30
CA PRO A 78 -13.42 0.56 -5.69
C PRO A 78 -13.87 1.88 -6.32
N GLY A 79 -13.51 2.09 -7.58
CA GLY A 79 -13.91 3.28 -8.34
C GLY A 79 -12.82 3.73 -9.31
N PRO A 80 -13.10 4.75 -10.15
CA PRO A 80 -12.12 5.31 -11.08
C PRO A 80 -10.92 5.95 -10.37
N VAL A 81 -11.07 6.35 -9.11
CA VAL A 81 -9.99 6.77 -8.22
C VAL A 81 -10.13 5.98 -6.92
N GLY A 82 -9.08 5.25 -6.54
CA GLY A 82 -9.04 4.47 -5.31
C GLY A 82 -8.35 5.22 -4.18
N PHE A 83 -8.90 5.13 -2.98
CA PHE A 83 -8.31 5.67 -1.75
C PHE A 83 -7.86 4.52 -0.86
N GLY A 84 -6.67 4.66 -0.27
CA GLY A 84 -6.07 3.69 0.65
C GLY A 84 -5.42 4.42 1.82
N VAL A 85 -5.17 3.68 2.90
CA VAL A 85 -4.52 4.16 4.11
C VAL A 85 -3.43 3.18 4.52
N ASP A 86 -2.26 3.73 4.83
CA ASP A 86 -1.14 2.98 5.38
C ASP A 86 -0.88 3.44 6.83
N ALA A 87 -0.56 2.49 7.69
CA ALA A 87 -0.19 2.76 9.08
C ALA A 87 1.03 1.92 9.49
N ILE A 88 1.90 2.53 10.29
CA ILE A 88 3.05 1.86 10.91
C ILE A 88 3.00 2.06 12.43
N GLY A 89 3.10 0.95 13.17
CA GLY A 89 3.20 0.93 14.63
C GLY A 89 4.58 0.45 15.04
N LEU A 90 5.26 1.21 15.91
CA LEU A 90 6.58 0.89 16.41
C LEU A 90 6.55 0.85 17.94
N LEU A 91 6.97 -0.28 18.52
CA LEU A 91 7.13 -0.43 19.96
C LEU A 91 8.50 -1.05 20.24
N GLY A 92 9.28 -0.40 21.11
CA GLY A 92 10.54 -0.91 21.62
C GLY A 92 10.46 -1.08 23.12
N ILE A 93 10.80 -2.27 23.62
CA ILE A 93 10.89 -2.58 25.03
C ILE A 93 12.35 -2.92 25.33
N LYS A 94 12.98 -2.13 26.20
CA LYS A 94 14.30 -2.44 26.72
C LYS A 94 14.18 -3.58 27.75
N LEU A 95 15.06 -4.57 27.63
CA LEU A 95 15.07 -5.79 28.44
C LEU A 95 16.25 -5.82 29.41
N ASP A 96 17.34 -5.13 29.10
CA ASP A 96 18.43 -4.87 30.03
C ASP A 96 18.08 -3.67 30.94
N GLY A 97 18.62 -3.68 32.15
CA GLY A 97 18.42 -2.64 33.18
C GLY A 97 19.69 -1.86 33.45
#